data_AF-A0A420YVQ6-F1
#
_entry.id   AF-A0A420YVQ6-F1
#
_cell.length_a   1.000
_cell.length_b   1.000
_cell.length_c   1.000
_cell.angle_alpha   90.00
_cell.angle_beta   90.00
_cell.angle_gamma   90.00
#
_symmetry.space_group_name_H-M   'P 1'
#
loop_
_entity.id
_entity.type
_entity.pdbx_description
1 polymer ?
#
loop_
_entity_poly.entity_id
_entity_poly.type
_entity_poly.pdbx_seq_one_letter_code
_entity_poly.pdbx_strand_id
1 'polypeptide(L)'
;MRVSAPDPEEGKNLNALIDGDNNTFYHEDWHSAKAYPHYIVYKLPKALKAIHFFMKNRNNAGLLNPTKMEILMSDSFNGSFNPEENKAVLIKSLSGLPEGQAAEYTSPAMLAPKAYQYVWFKITEVRGRANFAAIAELHVYAHKTSIFDPETGKTTVE
;
A
#
# COMPACT_ATOMS: atom_id res chain seq x y z
N MET A 1 -8.63 7.68 0.78
CA MET A 1 -7.45 7.13 1.48
C MET A 1 -7.50 7.52 2.96
N ARG A 2 -6.90 6.71 3.83
CA ARG A 2 -6.76 6.91 5.28
C ARG A 2 -5.38 6.42 5.73
N VAL A 3 -4.78 7.04 6.73
CA VAL A 3 -3.44 6.70 7.25
C VAL A 3 -3.39 6.70 8.77
N SER A 4 -2.56 5.84 9.38
CA SER A 4 -2.57 5.62 10.84
C SER A 4 -1.65 6.54 11.64
N ALA A 5 -0.63 7.12 11.01
CA ALA A 5 0.41 7.89 11.69
C ALA A 5 0.83 9.14 10.89
N PRO A 6 -0.09 9.97 10.36
CA PRO A 6 0.30 11.14 9.59
C PRO A 6 1.03 12.17 10.47
N ASP A 7 2.13 12.72 9.98
CA ASP A 7 2.70 13.93 10.58
C ASP A 7 1.68 15.09 10.50
N PRO A 8 1.53 15.91 11.57
CA PRO A 8 0.57 17.03 11.57
C PRO A 8 0.79 18.08 10.47
N GLU A 9 2.03 18.25 10.00
CA GLU A 9 2.41 19.25 9.00
C GLU A 9 2.69 18.61 7.64
N GLU A 10 3.55 17.59 7.62
CA GLU A 10 4.04 16.93 6.39
C GLU A 10 3.17 15.73 5.97
N GLY A 11 2.38 15.16 6.88
CA GLY A 11 1.52 13.99 6.64
C GLY A 11 0.07 14.31 6.32
N LYS A 12 -0.33 15.59 6.40
CA LYS A 12 -1.73 16.02 6.21
C LYS A 12 -2.21 15.92 4.77
N ASN A 13 -1.31 16.13 3.80
CA ASN A 13 -1.67 16.12 2.39
C ASN A 13 -1.49 14.72 1.79
N LEU A 14 -2.52 13.88 1.95
CA LEU A 14 -2.48 12.54 1.37
C LEU A 14 -2.49 12.52 -0.16
N ASN A 15 -2.81 13.64 -0.82
CA ASN A 15 -2.74 13.73 -2.28
C ASN A 15 -1.31 13.55 -2.79
N ALA A 16 -0.30 13.87 -1.96
CA ALA A 16 1.11 13.68 -2.29
C ALA A 16 1.43 12.25 -2.73
N LEU A 17 0.69 11.24 -2.24
CA LEU A 17 0.89 9.84 -2.60
C LEU A 17 0.41 9.49 -4.02
N ILE A 18 -0.31 10.36 -4.71
CA ILE A 18 -0.97 10.03 -5.97
C ILE A 18 -1.01 11.19 -6.98
N ASP A 19 -0.29 12.28 -6.73
CA ASP A 19 -0.36 13.48 -7.58
C ASP A 19 0.60 13.47 -8.77
N GLY A 20 1.52 12.50 -8.81
CA GLY A 20 2.51 12.36 -9.88
C GLY A 20 3.67 13.35 -9.77
N ASP A 21 3.76 14.12 -8.68
CA ASP A 21 4.91 14.98 -8.39
C ASP A 21 5.88 14.29 -7.42
N ASN A 22 7.00 13.82 -7.98
CA ASN A 22 8.06 13.15 -7.22
C ASN A 22 8.76 14.05 -6.18
N ASN A 23 8.45 15.36 -6.14
CA ASN A 23 8.99 16.30 -5.17
C ASN A 23 8.09 16.45 -3.94
N THR A 24 6.82 16.05 -4.03
CA THR A 24 5.91 15.93 -2.88
C THR A 24 6.03 14.55 -2.26
N PHE A 25 5.68 14.45 -0.98
CA PHE A 25 5.72 13.20 -0.24
C PHE A 25 4.74 13.23 0.93
N TYR A 26 4.26 12.05 1.29
CA TYR A 26 3.65 11.80 2.58
C TYR A 26 4.74 11.46 3.60
N HIS A 27 4.59 11.97 4.82
CA HIS A 27 5.46 11.67 5.94
C HIS A 27 4.65 11.24 7.16
N GLU A 28 5.12 10.18 7.83
CA GLU A 28 4.58 9.78 9.12
C GLU A 28 5.15 10.65 10.25
N ASP A 29 4.42 10.78 11.36
CA ASP A 29 4.80 11.65 12.47
C ASP A 29 6.15 11.25 13.06
N TRP A 30 7.16 12.10 12.84
CA TRP A 30 8.50 11.93 13.38
C TRP A 30 8.71 12.67 14.71
N HIS A 31 7.80 13.58 15.07
CA HIS A 31 7.79 14.28 16.34
C HIS A 31 7.27 13.37 17.48
N SER A 32 6.30 12.49 17.17
CA SER A 32 5.72 11.51 18.09
C SER A 32 5.63 10.11 17.46
N ALA A 33 6.79 9.60 17.04
CA ALA A 33 6.89 8.32 16.34
C ALA A 33 6.29 7.15 17.14
N LYS A 34 5.46 6.36 16.47
CA LYS A 34 4.81 5.15 17.03
C LYS A 34 5.51 3.89 16.54
N ALA A 35 5.46 2.83 17.34
CA ALA A 35 5.97 1.55 16.89
C ALA A 35 5.13 1.00 15.73
N TYR A 36 5.79 0.38 14.75
CA TYR A 36 5.12 -0.39 13.69
C TYR A 36 4.22 -1.50 14.27
N PRO A 37 3.17 -1.92 13.55
CA PRO A 37 2.87 -1.56 12.15
C PRO A 37 2.13 -0.24 11.97
N HIS A 38 2.38 0.41 10.83
CA HIS A 38 1.63 1.57 10.34
C HIS A 38 0.88 1.19 9.06
N TYR A 39 -0.16 1.97 8.73
CA TYR A 39 -1.14 1.60 7.73
C TYR A 39 -1.47 2.75 6.81
N ILE A 40 -1.48 2.47 5.51
CA ILE A 40 -2.13 3.28 4.48
C ILE A 40 -3.27 2.45 3.87
N VAL A 41 -4.49 2.98 3.90
CA VAL A 41 -5.71 2.27 3.46
C VAL A 41 -6.35 3.00 2.29
N TYR A 42 -6.43 2.30 1.16
CA TYR A 42 -7.09 2.74 -0.07
C TYR A 42 -8.50 2.20 -0.12
N LYS A 43 -9.48 3.08 -0.34
CA LYS A 43 -10.81 2.69 -0.81
C LYS A 43 -10.75 2.69 -2.33
N LEU A 44 -10.90 1.52 -2.93
CA LEU A 44 -10.93 1.37 -4.39
C LEU A 44 -12.23 1.97 -4.95
N PRO A 45 -12.31 2.32 -6.25
CA PRO A 45 -13.54 2.79 -6.88
C PRO A 45 -14.58 1.67 -7.05
N LYS A 46 -14.13 0.41 -7.10
CA LYS A 46 -14.94 -0.81 -7.14
C LYS A 46 -14.19 -1.94 -6.45
N ALA A 47 -14.89 -3.01 -6.08
CA ALA A 47 -14.24 -4.20 -5.56
C ALA A 47 -13.34 -4.83 -6.65
N LEU A 48 -12.11 -5.20 -6.30
CA LEU A 48 -11.12 -5.78 -7.21
C LEU A 48 -10.58 -7.10 -6.65
N LYS A 49 -10.44 -8.09 -7.53
CA LYS A 49 -9.83 -9.39 -7.20
C LYS A 49 -8.34 -9.43 -7.52
N ALA A 50 -7.90 -8.68 -8.53
CA ALA A 50 -6.51 -8.62 -8.94
C ALA A 50 -6.01 -7.18 -8.98
N ILE A 51 -4.89 -6.92 -8.30
CA ILE A 51 -4.25 -5.62 -8.24
C ILE A 51 -2.73 -5.74 -8.38
N HIS A 52 -2.08 -4.65 -8.78
CA HIS A 52 -0.69 -4.40 -8.44
C HIS A 52 -0.58 -2.99 -7.88
N PHE A 53 0.58 -2.64 -7.34
CA PHE A 53 0.87 -1.26 -6.96
C PHE A 53 2.23 -0.81 -7.46
N PHE A 54 2.36 0.50 -7.63
CA PHE A 54 3.62 1.19 -7.80
C PHE A 54 3.89 2.00 -6.54
N MET A 55 5.14 2.04 -6.11
CA MET A 55 5.63 2.89 -5.04
C MET A 55 6.89 3.62 -5.51
N LYS A 56 7.00 4.90 -5.14
CA LYS A 56 8.23 5.66 -5.30
C LYS A 56 8.69 6.22 -3.96
N ASN A 57 9.97 5.99 -3.70
CA ASN A 57 10.66 6.52 -2.54
C ASN A 57 10.83 8.03 -2.62
N ARG A 58 10.92 8.69 -1.48
CA ARG A 58 11.19 10.13 -1.42
C ARG A 58 12.52 10.45 -2.11
N ASN A 59 12.56 11.53 -2.90
CA ASN A 59 13.78 12.04 -3.50
C ASN A 59 14.55 12.97 -2.54
N ASN A 60 14.98 12.44 -1.39
CA ASN A 60 15.69 13.18 -0.35
C ASN A 60 16.71 12.27 0.36
N ALA A 61 17.76 12.83 0.95
CA ALA A 61 18.73 12.12 1.80
C ALA A 61 18.10 11.47 3.05
N GLY A 62 16.98 11.99 3.54
CA GLY A 62 16.13 11.40 4.59
C GLY A 62 15.37 10.16 4.12
N LEU A 63 16.12 9.15 3.65
CA LEU A 63 15.66 7.90 3.08
C LEU A 63 15.00 7.00 4.15
N LEU A 64 13.70 7.17 4.33
CA LEU A 64 12.85 6.53 5.35
C LEU A 64 11.76 5.67 4.69
N ASN A 65 12.12 5.02 3.58
CA ASN A 65 11.16 4.30 2.75
C ASN A 65 10.84 2.92 3.35
N PRO A 66 9.63 2.38 3.12
CA PRO A 66 9.29 1.01 3.50
C PRO A 66 10.28 -0.01 2.91
N THR A 67 10.85 -0.86 3.76
CA THR A 67 11.70 -2.00 3.36
C THR A 67 10.95 -3.33 3.46
N LYS A 68 9.92 -3.36 4.31
CA LYS A 68 8.99 -4.49 4.45
C LYS A 68 7.55 -4.00 4.56
N MET A 69 6.67 -4.68 3.85
CA MET A 69 5.23 -4.42 3.88
C MET A 69 4.44 -5.71 3.81
N GLU A 70 3.25 -5.70 4.40
CA GLU A 70 2.20 -6.68 4.12
C GLU A 70 1.06 -5.99 3.38
N ILE A 71 0.60 -6.60 2.30
CA ILE A 71 -0.56 -6.16 1.55
C ILE A 71 -1.77 -6.94 2.05
N LEU A 72 -2.74 -6.23 2.60
CA LEU A 72 -4.01 -6.80 3.04
C LEU A 72 -5.16 -6.26 2.19
N MET A 73 -6.28 -6.99 2.15
CA MET A 73 -7.50 -6.52 1.50
C MET A 73 -8.73 -6.81 2.37
N SER A 74 -9.73 -5.94 2.31
CA SER A 74 -10.98 -6.10 3.08
C SER A 74 -12.21 -5.60 2.32
N ASP A 75 -13.40 -6.06 2.71
CA ASP A 75 -14.68 -5.59 2.16
C ASP A 75 -15.06 -4.21 2.71
N SER A 76 -14.63 -3.91 3.94
CA SER A 76 -14.99 -2.70 4.68
C SER A 76 -13.79 -2.07 5.39
N PHE A 77 -13.90 -0.78 5.68
CA PHE A 77 -13.03 -0.04 6.60
C PHE A 77 -13.90 0.75 7.58
N ASN A 78 -13.87 0.40 8.86
CA ASN A 78 -14.69 1.00 9.92
C ASN A 78 -14.06 2.26 10.56
N GLY A 79 -12.86 2.66 10.13
CA GLY A 79 -12.10 3.77 10.72
C GLY A 79 -10.99 3.33 11.68
N SER A 80 -11.04 2.10 12.20
CA SER A 80 -10.00 1.49 13.02
C SER A 80 -8.90 0.90 12.15
N PHE A 81 -7.64 1.11 12.53
CA PHE A 81 -6.48 0.48 11.87
C PHE A 81 -6.16 -0.92 12.42
N ASN A 82 -7.15 -1.59 13.03
CA ASN A 82 -7.06 -2.99 13.39
C ASN A 82 -7.51 -3.87 12.19
N PRO A 83 -6.61 -4.68 11.59
CA PRO A 83 -6.97 -5.55 10.48
C PRO A 83 -8.05 -6.59 10.82
N GLU A 84 -8.06 -7.12 12.04
CA GLU A 84 -9.00 -8.17 12.46
C GLU A 84 -10.43 -7.63 12.55
N GLU A 85 -10.60 -6.45 13.14
CA GLU A 85 -11.91 -5.76 13.21
C GLU A 85 -12.49 -5.48 11.82
N ASN A 86 -11.62 -5.26 10.84
CA ASN A 86 -12.00 -5.01 9.45
C ASN A 86 -12.06 -6.29 8.60
N LYS A 87 -11.81 -7.46 9.20
CA LYS A 87 -11.74 -8.76 8.51
C LYS A 87 -10.79 -8.72 7.31
N ALA A 88 -9.69 -7.98 7.44
CA ALA A 88 -8.69 -7.87 6.39
C ALA A 88 -7.92 -9.18 6.25
N VAL A 89 -7.72 -9.63 5.02
CA VAL A 89 -6.99 -10.85 4.68
C VAL A 89 -5.61 -10.50 4.14
N LEU A 90 -4.59 -11.25 4.56
CA LEU A 90 -3.25 -11.13 4.01
C LEU A 90 -3.23 -11.66 2.57
N ILE A 91 -2.76 -10.81 1.64
CA ILE A 91 -2.59 -11.17 0.23
C ILE A 91 -1.12 -11.45 -0.08
N LYS A 92 -0.21 -10.61 0.44
CA LYS A 92 1.21 -10.74 0.15
C LYS A 92 2.08 -10.15 1.24
N SER A 93 3.15 -10.83 1.60
CA SER A 93 4.26 -10.24 2.39
C SER A 93 5.40 -9.88 1.46
N LEU A 94 5.97 -8.70 1.65
CA LEU A 94 7.03 -8.10 0.85
C LEU A 94 8.22 -7.75 1.75
N SER A 95 9.41 -8.06 1.26
CA SER A 95 10.69 -7.75 1.92
C SER A 95 11.74 -7.38 0.89
N GLY A 96 12.78 -6.66 1.31
CA GLY A 96 13.85 -6.22 0.41
C GLY A 96 13.37 -5.19 -0.62
N LEU A 97 12.39 -4.36 -0.24
CA LEU A 97 11.94 -3.26 -1.09
C LEU A 97 13.09 -2.24 -1.29
N PRO A 98 13.12 -1.51 -2.43
CA PRO A 98 14.21 -0.61 -2.76
C PRO A 98 14.46 0.46 -1.69
N GLU A 99 15.74 0.72 -1.42
CA GLU A 99 16.17 1.63 -0.35
C GLU A 99 16.74 2.96 -0.86
N GLY A 100 16.96 3.08 -2.17
CA GLY A 100 17.58 4.24 -2.81
C GLY A 100 16.68 5.49 -2.87
N GLN A 101 17.29 6.63 -3.16
CA GLN A 101 16.60 7.91 -3.42
C GLN A 101 15.78 7.79 -4.69
N ALA A 102 14.53 8.27 -4.64
CA ALA A 102 13.60 8.20 -5.76
C ALA A 102 13.46 6.80 -6.38
N ALA A 103 13.87 5.75 -5.67
CA ALA A 103 13.80 4.39 -6.16
C ALA A 103 12.34 3.98 -6.35
N GLU A 104 12.12 3.24 -7.42
CA GLU A 104 10.80 2.81 -7.83
C GLU A 104 10.63 1.32 -7.57
N TYR A 105 9.42 0.95 -7.18
CA TYR A 105 9.03 -0.44 -7.03
C TYR A 105 7.65 -0.64 -7.66
N THR A 106 7.57 -1.56 -8.62
CA THR A 106 6.29 -2.08 -9.11
C THR A 106 6.13 -3.49 -8.60
N SER A 107 5.04 -3.74 -7.87
CA SER A 107 4.76 -5.08 -7.36
C SER A 107 4.41 -6.03 -8.51
N PRO A 108 4.62 -7.35 -8.36
CA PRO A 108 3.92 -8.30 -9.20
C PRO A 108 2.40 -8.15 -9.02
N ALA A 109 1.64 -8.65 -10.00
CA ALA A 109 0.19 -8.78 -9.84
C ALA A 109 -0.13 -9.73 -8.67
N MET A 110 -1.08 -9.33 -7.84
CA MET A 110 -1.55 -10.06 -6.68
C MET A 110 -3.01 -10.42 -6.90
N LEU A 111 -3.32 -11.71 -6.75
CA LEU A 111 -4.66 -12.26 -6.87
C LEU A 111 -5.22 -12.57 -5.48
N ALA A 112 -6.33 -11.95 -5.13
CA ALA A 112 -7.05 -12.19 -3.90
C ALA A 112 -8.05 -13.35 -4.05
N PRO A 113 -8.46 -14.00 -2.94
CA PRO A 113 -9.42 -15.12 -2.98
C PRO A 113 -10.81 -14.71 -3.52
N LYS A 114 -11.16 -13.43 -3.39
CA LYS A 114 -12.34 -12.80 -3.98
C LYS A 114 -12.07 -11.33 -4.24
N ALA A 115 -13.03 -10.62 -4.83
CA ALA A 115 -12.95 -9.16 -4.97
C ALA A 115 -13.15 -8.45 -3.63
N TYR A 116 -12.34 -7.42 -3.35
CA TYR A 116 -12.38 -6.61 -2.14
C TYR A 116 -12.38 -5.11 -2.46
N GLN A 117 -13.00 -4.31 -1.60
CA GLN A 117 -13.18 -2.86 -1.81
C GLN A 117 -12.02 -2.01 -1.25
N TYR A 118 -11.23 -2.56 -0.32
CA TYR A 118 -10.15 -1.85 0.34
C TYR A 118 -8.82 -2.60 0.21
N VAL A 119 -7.73 -1.83 0.06
CA VAL A 119 -6.34 -2.31 0.04
C VAL A 119 -5.60 -1.64 1.17
N TRP A 120 -4.82 -2.41 1.90
CA TRP A 120 -4.04 -1.95 3.04
C TRP A 120 -2.57 -2.19 2.76
N PHE A 121 -1.77 -1.14 2.93
CA PHE A 121 -0.33 -1.21 3.00
C PHE A 121 0.06 -1.18 4.48
N LYS A 122 0.34 -2.35 5.04
CA LYS A 122 0.83 -2.49 6.40
C LYS A 122 2.35 -2.42 6.37
N ILE A 123 2.89 -1.26 6.71
CA ILE A 123 4.34 -1.02 6.80
C ILE A 123 4.82 -1.64 8.11
N THR A 124 5.79 -2.54 8.02
CA THR A 124 6.35 -3.25 9.18
C THR A 124 7.80 -2.89 9.46
N GLU A 125 8.51 -2.36 8.47
CA GLU A 125 9.88 -1.90 8.60
C GLU A 125 10.19 -0.86 7.52
N VAL A 126 11.03 0.12 7.86
CA VAL A 126 11.61 1.09 6.92
C VAL A 126 13.13 1.04 6.97
N ARG A 127 13.75 1.66 5.97
CA ARG A 127 15.20 1.85 5.94
C ARG A 127 15.70 2.52 7.23
N GLY A 128 16.82 2.01 7.74
CA GLY A 128 17.42 2.51 8.98
C GLY A 128 16.61 2.23 10.25
N ARG A 129 15.49 1.48 10.15
CA ARG A 129 14.63 1.08 11.28
C ARG A 129 14.10 2.26 12.11
N ALA A 130 13.86 3.40 11.46
CA ALA A 130 13.09 4.48 12.04
C ALA A 130 11.63 4.04 12.25
N ASN A 131 10.89 4.73 13.10
CA ASN A 131 9.49 4.43 13.41
C ASN A 131 8.52 5.35 12.64
N PHE A 132 8.90 5.76 11.43
CA PHE A 132 8.12 6.60 10.54
C PHE A 132 8.59 6.40 9.10
N ALA A 133 7.63 6.32 8.19
CA ALA A 133 7.85 6.19 6.76
C ALA A 133 7.70 7.54 6.04
N ALA A 134 8.44 7.69 4.93
CA ALA A 134 8.20 8.72 3.94
C ALA A 134 8.06 8.08 2.56
N ILE A 135 7.03 8.47 1.81
CA ILE A 135 6.71 7.89 0.49
C ILE A 135 6.34 9.04 -0.44
N ALA A 136 6.96 9.09 -1.63
CA ALA A 136 6.60 10.06 -2.65
C ALA A 136 5.30 9.64 -3.32
N GLU A 137 5.29 8.48 -3.98
CA GLU A 137 4.12 8.00 -4.73
C GLU A 137 3.71 6.60 -4.31
N LEU A 138 2.41 6.33 -4.36
CA LEU A 138 1.80 5.04 -4.07
C LEU A 138 0.51 4.87 -4.89
N HIS A 139 0.59 4.22 -6.04
CA HIS A 139 -0.55 4.00 -6.92
C HIS A 139 -1.01 2.55 -6.89
N VAL A 140 -2.32 2.33 -6.91
CA VAL A 140 -2.93 0.99 -7.03
C VAL A 140 -3.61 0.85 -8.38
N TYR A 141 -3.31 -0.25 -9.07
CA TYR A 141 -3.82 -0.54 -10.40
C TYR A 141 -4.67 -1.81 -10.40
N ALA A 142 -5.72 -1.80 -11.20
CA ALA A 142 -6.60 -2.95 -11.39
C ALA A 142 -6.14 -3.83 -12.55
N HIS A 143 -6.31 -5.14 -12.43
CA HIS A 143 -6.18 -6.08 -13.54
C HIS A 143 -7.54 -6.69 -13.91
N LYS A 144 -7.69 -7.02 -15.19
CA LYS A 144 -8.70 -7.98 -15.66
C LYS A 144 -8.12 -9.37 -15.55
N THR A 145 -8.90 -10.32 -15.04
CA THR A 145 -8.49 -11.72 -14.92
C THR A 145 -9.28 -12.58 -15.88
N SER A 146 -8.62 -13.55 -16.51
CA SER A 146 -9.26 -14.56 -17.34
C SER A 146 -8.89 -15.95 -16.83
N ILE A 147 -9.89 -16.75 -16.48
CA ILE A 147 -9.72 -18.13 -16.03
C ILE A 147 -10.13 -19.05 -17.17
N PHE A 148 -9.18 -19.82 -17.68
CA PHE A 148 -9.45 -20.88 -18.65
C PHE A 148 -9.64 -22.20 -17.91
N ASP A 149 -10.80 -22.81 -18.09
CA ASP A 149 -11.10 -24.16 -17.62
C ASP A 149 -10.76 -25.16 -18.74
N PRO A 150 -9.69 -25.97 -18.61
CA PRO A 150 -9.29 -26.92 -19.63
C PRO A 150 -10.25 -28.11 -19.77
N GLU A 151 -11.08 -28.40 -18.76
CA GLU A 151 -12.02 -29.52 -18.79
C GLU A 151 -13.30 -29.15 -19.57
N THR A 152 -13.70 -27.89 -19.53
CA THR A 152 -14.90 -27.40 -20.24
C THR A 152 -14.61 -26.57 -21.48
N GLY A 153 -13.35 -26.16 -21.68
CA GLY A 153 -12.92 -25.27 -22.76
C GLY A 153 -13.44 -23.83 -22.61
N LYS A 154 -14.02 -23.48 -21.46
CA LYS A 154 -14.60 -22.16 -21.22
C LYS A 154 -13.57 -21.20 -20.64
N THR A 155 -13.66 -19.94 -21.04
CA THR A 155 -12.93 -18.84 -20.41
C THR A 155 -13.91 -17.92 -19.70
N THR A 156 -13.70 -17.71 -18.40
CA THR A 156 -14.44 -16.72 -17.61
C THR A 156 -13.56 -15.48 -17.43
N VAL A 157 -14.10 -14.29 -17.72
CA VAL A 157 -13.41 -13.01 -17.50
C VAL A 157 -14.05 -12.32 -16.31
N GLU A 158 -13.22 -11.93 -15.34
CA GLU A 158 -13.59 -11.21 -14.11
C GLU A 158 -12.83 -9.89 -14.00
#